data_AF-A0A1H5X4H1-F1
#
_entry.id   AF-A0A1H5X4H1-F1
#
_cell.length_a   1.000
_cell.length_b   1.000
_cell.length_c   1.000
_cell.angle_alpha   90.00
_cell.angle_beta   90.00
_cell.angle_gamma   90.00
#
_symmetry.space_group_name_H-M   'P 1'
#
loop_
_entity.id
_entity.type
_entity.pdbx_description
1 polymer ?
#
loop_
_entity_poly.entity_id
_entity_poly.type
_entity_poly.pdbx_seq_one_letter_code
_entity_poly.pdbx_strand_id
1 'polypeptide(L)' 'MSSLLAPFFGFFLGFAFGVGCALAVMYSIYLGGYRAAVRDAALPEAPERLLKQRAKLASAQSHP' A
#
# COMPACT_ATOMS: atom_id res chain seq x y z
N MET A 1 14.71 -23.56 34.85
CA MET A 1 14.63 -23.42 33.37
C MET A 1 13.43 -22.57 32.91
N SER A 2 12.65 -21.94 33.81
CA SER A 2 11.39 -21.28 33.45
C SER A 2 11.43 -19.75 33.28
N SER A 3 12.51 -19.07 33.70
CA SER A 3 12.56 -17.59 33.69
C SER A 3 12.92 -16.95 32.35
N LEU A 4 13.45 -17.72 31.38
CA LEU A 4 13.83 -17.21 30.05
C LEU A 4 12.69 -17.24 29.02
N LEU A 5 11.61 -17.98 29.30
CA LEU A 5 10.45 -18.11 28.40
C LEU A 5 9.57 -16.85 28.39
N ALA A 6 9.42 -16.17 29.53
CA ALA A 6 8.60 -14.97 29.65
C ALA A 6 9.09 -13.80 28.76
N PRO A 7 10.38 -13.39 28.77
CA PRO A 7 10.87 -12.33 27.89
C PRO A 7 10.85 -12.74 26.41
N PHE A 8 11.06 -14.02 26.10
CA PHE A 8 10.97 -14.54 24.73
C PHE A 8 9.55 -14.42 24.18
N PHE A 9 8.54 -14.84 24.95
CA PHE A 9 7.13 -14.71 24.57
C PHE A 9 6.71 -13.25 24.45
N GLY A 10 7.15 -12.37 25.36
CA GLY A 10 6.86 -10.94 25.30
C GLY A 10 7.43 -10.27 24.05
N PHE A 11 8.68 -10.59 23.69
CA PHE A 11 9.30 -10.10 22.46
C PHE A 11 8.59 -10.62 21.21
N PHE A 12 8.25 -11.92 21.17
CA PHE A 12 7.57 -12.51 20.01
C PHE A 12 6.16 -11.95 19.82
N LEU A 13 5.39 -11.78 20.90
CA LEU A 13 4.05 -11.17 20.82
C LEU A 13 4.13 -9.70 20.42
N GLY A 14 5.04 -8.93 21.02
CA GLY A 14 5.21 -7.51 20.69
C GLY A 14 5.68 -7.30 19.26
N PHE A 15 6.63 -8.11 18.80
CA PHE A 15 7.15 -8.03 17.43
C PHE A 15 6.09 -8.46 16.41
N ALA A 16 5.42 -9.60 16.62
CA ALA A 16 4.37 -10.07 15.71
C ALA A 16 3.17 -9.12 15.66
N PHE A 17 2.77 -8.54 16.80
CA PHE A 17 1.66 -7.58 16.85
C PHE A 17 2.05 -6.23 16.24
N GLY A 18 3.27 -5.75 16.48
CA GLY A 18 3.77 -4.50 15.89
C GLY A 18 3.93 -4.60 14.37
N VAL A 19 4.63 -5.63 13.88
CA VAL A 19 4.81 -5.89 12.45
C VAL A 19 3.47 -6.22 11.80
N GLY A 20 2.61 -7.00 12.46
CA GLY A 20 1.27 -7.33 11.99
C GLY A 20 0.38 -6.11 11.82
N CYS A 21 0.41 -5.16 12.77
CA CYS A 21 -0.33 -3.91 12.68
C CYS A 21 0.16 -3.04 11.50
N ALA A 22 1.48 -2.88 11.35
CA ALA A 22 2.05 -2.14 10.22
C ALA A 22 1.73 -2.79 8.86
N LEU A 23 1.83 -4.12 8.78
CA LEU A 23 1.47 -4.88 7.59
C LEU A 23 -0.03 -4.77 7.28
N ALA A 24 -0.91 -4.78 8.28
CA ALA A 24 -2.34 -4.64 8.07
C ALA A 24 -2.69 -3.28 7.45
N VAL A 25 -2.07 -2.20 7.92
CA VAL A 25 -2.26 -0.85 7.35
C VAL A 25 -1.68 -0.78 5.92
N MET A 26 -0.48 -1.30 5.68
CA MET A 26 0.08 -1.34 4.33
C MET A 26 -0.79 -2.18 3.38
N TYR A 27 -1.29 -3.32 3.86
CA TYR A 27 -2.12 -4.22 3.08
C TYR A 27 -3.48 -3.61 2.75
N SER A 28 -4.09 -2.86 3.67
CA SER A 28 -5.35 -2.16 3.39
C SER A 28 -5.18 -1.07 2.32
N ILE A 29 -4.08 -0.30 2.37
CA ILE A 29 -3.73 0.67 1.32
C ILE A 29 -3.45 -0.05 -0.02
N TYR A 30 -2.77 -1.19 0.03
CA TYR A 30 -2.46 -1.99 -1.14
C TYR A 30 -3.73 -2.46 -1.86
N LEU A 31 -4.72 -2.97 -1.12
CA LEU A 31 -6.01 -3.39 -1.70
C LEU A 31 -6.87 -2.22 -2.15
N GLY A 32 -6.86 -1.11 -1.41
CA GLY A 32 -7.77 0.02 -1.64
C GLY A 32 -7.54 0.75 -2.95
N GLY A 33 -6.31 0.78 -3.47
CA GLY A 33 -6.03 1.50 -4.72
C GLY A 33 -4.77 1.05 -5.46
N TYR A 34 -3.74 0.61 -4.75
CA TYR A 34 -2.48 0.22 -5.39
C TYR A 34 -2.66 -0.98 -6.32
N ARG A 35 -3.41 -2.01 -5.90
CA ARG A 35 -3.68 -3.18 -6.74
C ARG A 35 -4.49 -2.84 -7.99
N ALA A 36 -5.37 -1.85 -7.93
CA ALA A 36 -6.10 -1.34 -9.09
C ALA A 36 -5.16 -0.56 -10.03
N ALA A 37 -4.30 0.31 -9.48
CA ALA A 37 -3.32 1.05 -10.27
C ALA A 37 -2.29 0.13 -10.94
N VAL A 38 -1.82 -0.92 -10.27
CA VAL A 38 -0.92 -1.93 -10.85
C VAL A 38 -1.62 -2.71 -11.95
N ARG A 39 -2.90 -3.07 -11.77
CA ARG A 39 -3.68 -3.70 -12.83
C ARG A 39 -3.84 -2.78 -14.03
N ASP A 40 -4.20 -1.52 -13.80
CA ASP A 40 -4.33 -0.49 -14.84
C ASP A 40 -2.98 -0.23 -15.54
N ALA A 41 -1.85 -0.35 -14.84
CA ALA A 41 -0.51 -0.23 -15.42
C ALA A 41 -0.07 -1.46 -16.23
N ALA A 42 -0.62 -2.64 -15.92
CA ALA A 42 -0.35 -3.87 -16.66
C ALA A 42 -1.21 -4.00 -17.93
N LEU A 43 -2.20 -3.13 -18.14
CA LEU A 43 -2.96 -3.08 -19.38
C LEU A 43 -2.09 -2.46 -20.50
N PRO A 44 -2.06 -3.07 -21.70
CA PRO A 44 -1.28 -2.56 -22.84
C PRO A 44 -1.83 -1.24 -23.38
N GLU A 45 -3.10 -0.94 -23.13
CA GLU A 45 -3.76 0.30 -23.53
C GLU A 45 -4.25 1.04 -22.28
N ALA A 46 -3.82 2.29 -22.12
CA ALA A 46 -4.15 3.08 -20.94
C ALA A 46 -5.67 3.36 -20.90
N PRO A 47 -6.36 3.05 -19.79
CA PRO A 47 -7.81 3.23 -19.70
C PRO A 47 -8.21 4.69 -19.94
N GLU A 48 -9.32 4.88 -20.65
CA GLU A 48 -9.82 6.18 -21.12
C GLU A 48 -9.96 7.23 -19.98
N ARG A 49 -10.27 6.76 -18.76
CA ARG A 49 -10.32 7.59 -17.55
C ARG A 49 -8.95 8.22 -17.23
N LEU A 50 -7.86 7.46 -17.33
CA LEU A 50 -6.51 7.97 -17.07
C LEU A 50 -6.09 8.96 -18.15
N LEU A 51 -6.47 8.73 -19.41
CA LEU A 51 -6.21 9.67 -20.51
C LEU A 51 -6.95 11.00 -20.29
N LYS A 52 -8.23 10.97 -19.90
CA LYS A 52 -9.01 12.18 -19.57
C LYS A 52 -8.40 12.95 -18.40
N GLN A 53 -7.95 12.26 -17.35
CA GLN A 53 -7.31 12.90 -16.21
C GLN A 53 -5.94 13.50 -16.58
N ARG A 54 -5.12 12.79 -17.36
CA ARG A 54 -3.84 13.30 -17.89
C ARG A 54 -4.04 14.53 -18.76
N ALA A 55 -5.04 14.52 -19.64
CA ALA A 55 -5.38 15.68 -20.47
C ALA A 55 -5.78 16.89 -19.61
N LYS A 56 -6.57 16.67 -18.55
CA LYS A 56 -6.97 17.73 -17.61
C LYS A 56 -5.78 18.29 -16.82
N LEU A 57 -4.85 17.44 -16.38
CA LEU A 57 -3.61 17.86 -15.72
C LEU A 57 -2.70 18.63 -16.68
N ALA A 58 -2.53 18.16 -17.91
CA ALA A 58 -1.74 18.83 -18.93
C ALA A 58 -2.29 20.24 -19.23
N SER A 59 -3.62 20.40 -19.31
CA SER A 59 -4.25 21.72 -19.47
C SER A 59 -4.18 22.60 -18.22
N ALA A 60 -3.95 22.02 -17.03
CA ALA A 60 -3.80 22.77 -15.78
C ALA A 60 -2.34 23.20 -15.54
N GLN A 61 -1.37 22.41 -16.01
CA GLN A 61 0.06 22.74 -15.97
C GLN A 61 0.51 23.74 -17.04
N SER A 62 -0.32 23.99 -18.06
CA SER A 62 -0.04 24.97 -19.11
C SER A 62 -0.31 26.42 -18.70
N HIS A 63 -0.49 26.71 -17.40
CA HIS A 63 -0.52 28.07 -16.87
C HIS A 63 0.77 28.31 -16.07
N PRO A 64 1.80 28.94 -16.67
CA PRO A 64 2.93 29.49 -15.91
C PRO A 64 2.49 30.64 -15.00
#